data_AF-A0AAX3N0F1-F1
#
_entry.id   AF-A0AAX3N0F1-F1
#
_cell.length_a   1.000
_cell.length_b   1.000
_cell.length_c   1.000
_cell.angle_alpha   90.00
_cell.angle_beta   90.00
_cell.angle_gamma   90.00
#
_symmetry.space_group_name_H-M   'P 1'
#
loop_
_entity.id
_entity.type
_entity.pdbx_description
1 polymer ?
#
loop_
_entity_poly.entity_id
_entity_poly.type
_entity_poly.pdbx_seq_one_letter_code
_entity_poly.pdbx_strand_id
1 'polypeptide(L)'
;MQTVELNEEILKSKGWAYQFDLSVLADPNEDTINEHIRNVYLSAIQALSKQKSKKLLKGPFYFWICQKKILGDHNQFVDGFALIVTPFYKEVVGRDVDPIVEIMWQHKGYIRMESAFPILEGAVPLCVFEDGQAISIELDAALLSRLNDTFEEHQYMLSLVNPGMTLKPNPYE
;
A
#
# COMPACT_ATOMS: atom_id res chain seq x y z
N MET A 1 23.41 18.20 -21.22
CA MET A 1 23.64 17.00 -20.38
C MET A 1 22.38 16.16 -20.46
N GLN A 2 22.54 14.86 -20.72
CA GLN A 2 21.42 13.94 -20.92
C GLN A 2 20.49 13.96 -19.72
N THR A 3 19.27 14.43 -19.96
CA THR A 3 18.13 14.36 -19.07
C THR A 3 17.87 12.89 -18.77
N VAL A 4 17.89 12.49 -17.50
CA VAL A 4 17.34 11.19 -17.11
C VAL A 4 15.83 11.31 -17.26
N GLU A 5 15.30 10.88 -18.41
CA GLU A 5 13.88 10.65 -18.55
C GLU A 5 13.56 9.36 -17.79
N LEU A 6 13.11 9.51 -16.54
CA LEU A 6 12.25 8.52 -15.91
C LEU A 6 10.99 8.44 -16.77
N ASN A 7 10.99 7.52 -17.75
CA ASN A 7 9.85 7.47 -18.65
C ASN A 7 8.63 6.87 -17.94
N GLU A 8 7.47 7.31 -18.42
CA GLU A 8 6.17 7.17 -17.78
C GLU A 8 5.76 5.72 -17.48
N GLU A 9 6.43 4.74 -18.09
CA GLU A 9 6.14 3.31 -18.03
C GLU A 9 6.95 2.58 -16.94
N ILE A 10 8.06 3.15 -16.49
CA ILE A 10 9.01 2.54 -15.53
C ILE A 10 8.55 2.75 -14.07
N LEU A 11 7.85 3.85 -13.78
CA LEU A 11 7.26 4.18 -12.47
C LEU A 11 5.78 3.81 -12.35
N LYS A 12 5.22 3.19 -13.40
CA LYS A 12 3.78 3.20 -13.61
C LYS A 12 3.06 2.34 -12.53
N SER A 13 3.77 1.60 -11.67
CA SER A 13 3.25 0.80 -10.54
C SER A 13 2.77 1.71 -9.40
N LYS A 14 1.89 2.66 -9.72
CA LYS A 14 1.42 3.72 -8.84
C LYS A 14 0.45 3.17 -7.79
N GLY A 15 0.82 2.09 -7.10
CA GLY A 15 0.07 1.41 -6.06
C GLY A 15 -0.81 2.38 -5.29
N TRP A 16 -2.06 1.98 -5.07
CA TRP A 16 -2.98 2.82 -4.34
C TRP A 16 -2.71 2.65 -2.87
N ALA A 17 -2.35 3.72 -2.18
CA ALA A 17 -2.30 3.71 -0.72
C ALA A 17 -3.49 4.46 -0.15
N TYR A 18 -4.03 3.87 0.89
CA TYR A 18 -5.07 4.41 1.74
C TYR A 18 -4.46 4.64 3.10
N GLN A 19 -4.24 5.90 3.44
CA GLN A 19 -3.70 6.30 4.73
C GLN A 19 -4.81 6.74 5.66
N PHE A 20 -4.70 6.41 6.93
CA PHE A 20 -5.66 6.78 7.95
C PHE A 20 -4.95 7.19 9.24
N ASP A 21 -5.39 8.30 9.81
CA ASP A 21 -4.91 8.84 11.07
C ASP A 21 -5.49 8.03 12.23
N LEU A 22 -4.64 7.35 13.00
CA LEU A 22 -5.10 6.51 14.12
C LEU A 22 -5.67 7.34 15.27
N SER A 23 -5.40 8.65 15.34
CA SER A 23 -5.92 9.53 16.38
C SER A 23 -7.43 9.74 16.31
N VAL A 24 -8.08 9.40 15.19
CA VAL A 24 -9.54 9.49 15.07
C VAL A 24 -10.26 8.29 15.71
N LEU A 25 -9.51 7.26 16.15
CA LEU A 25 -10.06 6.16 16.93
C LEU A 25 -10.32 6.64 18.37
N ALA A 26 -11.53 6.41 18.88
CA ALA A 26 -11.96 6.92 20.19
C ALA A 26 -11.13 6.37 21.37
N ASP A 27 -10.58 5.17 21.23
CA ASP A 27 -9.64 4.54 22.16
C ASP A 27 -8.56 3.79 21.35
N PRO A 28 -7.42 4.44 21.02
CA PRO A 28 -6.38 3.86 20.17
C PRO A 28 -5.50 2.89 20.97
N ASN A 29 -6.11 1.88 21.59
CA ASN A 29 -5.39 0.71 22.08
C ASN A 29 -5.10 -0.26 20.94
N GLU A 30 -4.12 -1.15 21.13
CA GLU A 30 -3.65 -2.09 20.12
C GLU A 30 -4.79 -2.96 19.54
N ASP A 31 -5.70 -3.43 20.40
CA ASP A 31 -6.84 -4.26 19.99
C ASP A 31 -7.80 -3.50 19.06
N THR A 32 -8.12 -2.25 19.39
CA THR A 32 -9.04 -1.40 18.61
C THR A 32 -8.43 -1.02 17.27
N ILE A 33 -7.12 -0.74 17.25
CA ILE A 33 -6.36 -0.47 16.02
C ILE A 33 -6.36 -1.72 15.13
N ASN A 34 -6.04 -2.88 15.68
CA ASN A 34 -6.00 -4.13 14.95
C ASN A 34 -7.38 -4.54 14.41
N GLU A 35 -8.44 -4.35 15.21
CA GLU A 35 -9.81 -4.60 14.77
C GLU A 35 -10.21 -3.67 13.62
N HIS A 36 -9.90 -2.37 13.73
CA HIS A 36 -10.20 -1.40 12.68
C HIS A 36 -9.48 -1.75 11.37
N ILE A 37 -8.17 -2.01 11.45
CA ILE A 37 -7.36 -2.42 10.30
C ILE A 37 -7.94 -3.68 9.66
N ARG A 38 -8.29 -4.69 10.47
CA ARG A 38 -8.89 -5.94 10.00
C ARG A 38 -10.21 -5.70 9.29
N ASN A 39 -11.08 -4.85 9.83
CA ASN A 39 -12.39 -4.56 9.23
C ASN A 39 -12.25 -3.85 7.87
N VAL A 40 -11.33 -2.90 7.76
CA VAL A 40 -11.03 -2.20 6.51
C VAL A 40 -10.49 -3.19 5.46
N TYR A 41 -9.54 -4.01 5.86
CA TYR A 41 -8.97 -5.06 5.02
C TYR A 41 -10.04 -6.05 4.51
N LEU A 42 -10.88 -6.58 5.40
CA LEU A 42 -11.95 -7.52 5.03
C LEU A 42 -12.96 -6.88 4.08
N SER A 43 -13.26 -5.59 4.28
CA SER A 43 -14.18 -4.85 3.41
C SER A 43 -13.63 -4.72 1.99
N ALA A 44 -12.33 -4.48 1.83
CA ALA A 44 -11.68 -4.46 0.51
C ALA A 44 -11.73 -5.81 -0.20
N ILE A 45 -11.43 -6.91 0.49
CA ILE A 45 -11.52 -8.27 -0.05
C ILE A 45 -12.96 -8.58 -0.45
N GLN A 46 -13.92 -8.19 0.39
CA GLN A 46 -15.33 -8.41 0.08
C GLN A 46 -15.77 -7.63 -1.15
N ALA A 47 -15.28 -6.40 -1.34
CA ALA A 47 -15.53 -5.64 -2.56
C ALA A 47 -14.96 -6.33 -3.79
N LEU A 48 -13.72 -6.82 -3.74
CA LEU A 48 -13.10 -7.53 -4.86
C LEU A 48 -13.84 -8.83 -5.20
N SER A 49 -14.19 -9.64 -4.20
CA SER A 49 -14.88 -10.93 -4.41
C SER A 49 -16.31 -10.80 -4.95
N LYS A 50 -16.96 -9.64 -4.78
CA LYS A 50 -18.30 -9.37 -5.33
C LYS A 50 -18.28 -8.77 -6.74
N GLN A 51 -17.11 -8.58 -7.35
CA GLN A 51 -17.02 -7.97 -8.67
C GLN A 51 -17.57 -8.88 -9.77
N LYS A 52 -18.35 -8.28 -10.70
CA LYS A 52 -18.81 -8.98 -11.91
C LYS A 52 -17.71 -9.12 -12.97
N SER A 53 -16.67 -8.26 -12.90
CA SER A 53 -15.56 -8.29 -13.84
C SER A 53 -14.70 -9.53 -13.59
N LYS A 54 -14.68 -10.45 -14.56
CA LYS A 54 -13.79 -11.63 -14.53
C LYS A 54 -12.32 -11.24 -14.40
N LYS A 55 -11.93 -10.08 -14.97
CA LYS A 55 -10.56 -9.58 -14.92
C LYS A 55 -10.16 -9.16 -13.50
N LEU A 56 -11.09 -8.55 -12.76
CA LEU A 56 -10.89 -8.18 -11.34
C LEU A 56 -10.95 -9.38 -10.41
N LEU A 57 -11.81 -10.37 -10.68
CA LEU A 57 -11.80 -11.60 -9.90
C LEU A 57 -10.51 -12.38 -10.10
N LYS A 58 -9.95 -12.36 -11.32
CA LYS A 58 -8.70 -13.08 -11.62
C LYS A 58 -7.49 -12.51 -10.88
N GLY A 59 -7.39 -11.18 -10.70
CA GLY A 59 -6.21 -10.58 -10.08
C GLY A 59 -4.93 -10.76 -10.90
N PRO A 60 -3.74 -10.80 -10.28
CA PRO A 60 -3.49 -10.74 -8.83
C PRO A 60 -3.50 -9.30 -8.27
N PHE A 61 -3.93 -9.15 -7.02
CA PHE A 61 -3.79 -7.91 -6.24
C PHE A 61 -3.05 -8.20 -4.94
N TYR A 62 -1.94 -7.51 -4.71
CA TYR A 62 -1.24 -7.62 -3.42
C TYR A 62 -1.74 -6.56 -2.46
N PHE A 63 -2.04 -7.01 -1.25
CA PHE A 63 -2.40 -6.17 -0.12
C PHE A 63 -1.19 -6.05 0.78
N TRP A 64 -0.76 -4.81 0.99
CA TRP A 64 0.37 -4.47 1.85
C TRP A 64 -0.11 -3.56 2.96
N ILE A 65 0.53 -3.68 4.12
CA ILE A 65 0.19 -2.89 5.29
C ILE A 65 1.46 -2.32 5.92
N CYS A 66 1.41 -1.08 6.39
CA CYS A 66 2.38 -0.55 7.34
C CYS A 66 1.73 0.42 8.32
N GLN A 67 2.27 0.46 9.53
CA GLN A 67 2.12 1.60 10.42
C GLN A 67 3.25 2.58 10.14
N LYS A 68 2.93 3.86 10.01
CA LYS A 68 3.91 4.91 9.73
C LYS A 68 3.43 6.25 10.25
N LYS A 69 4.34 7.20 10.41
CA LYS A 69 3.95 8.60 10.62
C LYS A 69 3.32 9.15 9.35
N ILE A 70 2.15 9.76 9.46
CA ILE A 70 1.47 10.48 8.39
C ILE A 70 1.20 11.93 8.81
N LEU A 71 0.93 12.80 7.84
CA LEU A 71 0.53 14.18 8.14
C LEU A 71 -0.97 14.20 8.46
N GLY A 72 -1.31 14.44 9.74
CA GLY A 72 -2.71 14.54 10.19
C GLY A 72 -3.33 15.92 9.94
N ASP A 73 -4.60 16.06 10.30
CA ASP A 73 -5.44 17.24 10.00
C ASP A 73 -4.90 18.58 10.55
N HIS A 74 -4.01 18.52 11.55
CA HIS A 74 -3.40 19.70 12.19
C HIS A 74 -2.00 20.06 11.65
N ASN A 75 -1.62 19.53 10.48
CA ASN A 75 -0.25 19.64 9.92
C ASN A 75 0.83 19.11 10.88
N GLN A 76 0.47 18.13 11.71
CA GLN A 76 1.39 17.46 12.62
C GLN A 76 1.56 16.00 12.20
N PHE A 77 2.76 15.46 12.41
CA PHE A 77 3.00 14.04 12.19
C PHE A 77 2.35 13.22 13.30
N VAL A 78 1.45 12.33 12.91
CA VAL A 78 0.68 11.46 13.80
C VAL A 78 0.91 10.00 13.44
N ASP A 79 0.62 9.09 14.37
CA ASP A 79 0.62 7.66 14.06
C ASP A 79 -0.51 7.35 13.09
N GLY A 80 -0.14 6.73 11.98
CA GLY A 80 -1.05 6.40 10.91
C GLY A 80 -0.89 4.96 10.46
N PHE A 81 -1.89 4.51 9.74
CA PHE A 81 -1.88 3.22 9.07
C PHE A 81 -2.03 3.42 7.57
N ALA A 82 -1.27 2.67 6.78
CA ALA A 82 -1.38 2.63 5.35
C ALA A 82 -1.77 1.22 4.88
N LEU A 83 -2.94 1.12 4.23
CA LEU A 83 -3.28 -0.04 3.40
C LEU A 83 -2.88 0.28 1.96
N ILE A 84 -1.91 -0.44 1.44
CA ILE A 84 -1.45 -0.27 0.06
C ILE A 84 -1.93 -1.47 -0.75
N VAL A 85 -2.73 -1.22 -1.78
CA VAL A 85 -3.15 -2.25 -2.72
C VAL A 85 -2.46 -1.99 -4.05
N THR A 86 -1.63 -2.93 -4.46
CA THR A 86 -0.93 -2.85 -5.75
C THR A 86 -1.59 -3.78 -6.75
N PRO A 87 -2.37 -3.25 -7.71
CA PRO A 87 -2.75 -3.97 -8.92
C PRO A 87 -1.63 -3.90 -9.97
N PHE A 88 -1.67 -4.82 -10.92
CA PHE A 88 -1.10 -4.53 -12.24
C PHE A 88 -2.12 -3.70 -13.07
N TYR A 89 -2.21 -2.39 -12.80
CA TYR A 89 -2.70 -1.29 -13.68
C TYR A 89 -4.19 -1.08 -14.07
N LYS A 90 -4.45 0.21 -14.34
CA LYS A 90 -5.60 0.90 -14.95
C LYS A 90 -6.24 0.20 -16.17
N GLU A 91 -5.46 -0.58 -16.90
CA GLU A 91 -5.92 -1.38 -18.06
C GLU A 91 -6.80 -2.58 -17.65
N VAL A 92 -6.76 -2.98 -16.37
CA VAL A 92 -7.54 -4.10 -15.82
C VAL A 92 -8.97 -3.72 -15.49
N VAL A 93 -9.20 -2.47 -15.13
CA VAL A 93 -10.46 -2.11 -14.46
C VAL A 93 -11.57 -1.80 -15.46
N GLY A 94 -11.27 -1.28 -16.66
CA GLY A 94 -12.26 -0.98 -17.72
C GLY A 94 -13.46 -0.14 -17.25
N ARG A 95 -13.35 0.46 -16.06
CA ARG A 95 -14.34 1.21 -15.30
C ARG A 95 -13.70 2.51 -14.86
N ASP A 96 -14.50 3.56 -14.74
CA ASP A 96 -14.04 4.88 -14.33
C ASP A 96 -13.58 4.93 -12.86
N VAL A 97 -14.02 3.98 -12.01
CA VAL A 97 -13.70 3.91 -10.58
C VAL A 97 -13.40 2.47 -10.15
N ASP A 98 -12.35 2.29 -9.35
CA ASP A 98 -11.92 1.01 -8.76
C ASP A 98 -12.79 0.68 -7.53
N PRO A 99 -13.35 -0.54 -7.43
CA PRO A 99 -14.25 -0.92 -6.33
C PRO A 99 -13.60 -0.88 -4.94
N ILE A 100 -12.28 -1.04 -4.83
CA ILE A 100 -11.56 -0.85 -3.58
C ILE A 100 -11.62 0.63 -3.18
N VAL A 101 -11.44 1.55 -4.15
CA VAL A 101 -11.57 2.99 -3.92
C VAL A 101 -12.96 3.34 -3.40
N GLU A 102 -14.00 2.78 -4.02
CA GLU A 102 -15.39 3.03 -3.60
C GLU A 102 -15.65 2.65 -2.14
N ILE A 103 -15.12 1.50 -1.69
CA ILE A 103 -15.25 1.09 -0.28
C ILE A 103 -14.41 1.98 0.62
N MET A 104 -13.15 2.22 0.28
CA MET A 104 -12.24 2.99 1.13
C MET A 104 -12.74 4.42 1.37
N TRP A 105 -13.38 5.04 0.37
CA TRP A 105 -14.01 6.36 0.54
C TRP A 105 -15.20 6.38 1.51
N GLN A 106 -15.80 5.25 1.85
CA GLN A 106 -16.85 5.19 2.88
C GLN A 106 -16.28 5.29 4.29
N HIS A 107 -14.98 5.06 4.47
CA HIS A 107 -14.31 5.18 5.76
C HIS A 107 -13.83 6.63 5.95
N LYS A 108 -14.52 7.37 6.83
CA LYS A 108 -14.13 8.74 7.20
C LYS A 108 -12.70 8.75 7.75
N GLY A 109 -11.85 9.67 7.27
CA GLY A 109 -10.45 9.79 7.68
C GLY A 109 -9.45 9.13 6.74
N TYR A 110 -9.91 8.43 5.70
CA TYR A 110 -9.04 7.82 4.70
C TYR A 110 -8.59 8.82 3.63
N ILE A 111 -7.28 8.92 3.44
CA ILE A 111 -6.63 9.75 2.43
C ILE A 111 -6.06 8.83 1.35
N ARG A 112 -6.52 9.03 0.12
CA ARG A 112 -6.01 8.34 -1.07
C ARG A 112 -4.71 8.98 -1.51
N MET A 113 -3.65 8.18 -1.60
CA MET A 113 -2.35 8.58 -2.11
C MET A 113 -2.06 7.85 -3.43
N GLU A 114 -1.71 8.61 -4.45
CA GLU A 114 -1.17 8.07 -5.69
C GLU A 114 0.32 7.75 -5.53
N SER A 115 0.78 6.69 -6.22
CA SER A 115 2.22 6.40 -6.35
C SER A 115 2.92 5.94 -5.06
N ALA A 116 2.25 5.12 -4.25
CA ALA A 116 2.89 4.48 -3.12
C ALA A 116 3.70 3.25 -3.56
N PHE A 117 4.98 3.22 -3.19
CA PHE A 117 5.86 2.07 -3.39
C PHE A 117 5.93 1.28 -2.08
N PRO A 118 5.23 0.13 -1.96
CA PRO A 118 5.05 -0.56 -0.67
C PRO A 118 6.37 -0.76 0.09
N ILE A 119 7.41 -1.20 -0.63
CA ILE A 119 8.72 -1.45 -0.06
C ILE A 119 9.33 -0.18 0.54
N LEU A 120 9.34 0.93 -0.19
CA LEU A 120 9.88 2.21 0.27
C LEU A 120 9.03 2.91 1.35
N GLU A 121 7.80 2.44 1.53
CA GLU A 121 6.90 2.81 2.63
C GLU A 121 7.08 1.91 3.86
N GLY A 122 7.91 0.88 3.79
CA GLY A 122 8.09 -0.12 4.85
C GLY A 122 6.90 -1.05 5.01
N ALA A 123 6.10 -1.22 3.97
CA ALA A 123 4.94 -2.10 4.01
C ALA A 123 5.31 -3.57 3.86
N VAL A 124 4.64 -4.41 4.64
CA VAL A 124 4.75 -5.87 4.55
C VAL A 124 3.54 -6.42 3.81
N PRO A 125 3.71 -7.45 2.95
CA PRO A 125 2.58 -8.06 2.26
C PRO A 125 1.78 -8.91 3.23
N LEU A 126 0.45 -8.71 3.25
CA LEU A 126 -0.47 -9.46 4.10
C LEU A 126 -1.12 -10.62 3.33
N CYS A 127 -1.58 -10.35 2.11
CA CYS A 127 -2.21 -11.35 1.26
C CYS A 127 -2.06 -11.02 -0.22
N VAL A 128 -2.29 -12.03 -1.06
CA VAL A 128 -2.58 -11.87 -2.49
C VAL A 128 -4.04 -12.24 -2.73
N PHE A 129 -4.76 -11.41 -3.49
CA PHE A 129 -6.09 -11.73 -3.99
C PHE A 129 -5.96 -12.20 -5.44
N GLU A 130 -6.28 -13.47 -5.70
CA GLU A 130 -6.19 -14.13 -6.99
C GLU A 130 -7.32 -15.15 -7.14
N ASP A 131 -7.85 -15.28 -8.36
CA ASP A 131 -8.93 -16.22 -8.69
C ASP A 131 -10.15 -16.16 -7.73
N GLY A 132 -10.49 -14.94 -7.29
CA GLY A 132 -11.63 -14.65 -6.42
C GLY A 132 -11.37 -14.95 -4.93
N GLN A 133 -10.15 -15.31 -4.56
CA GLN A 133 -9.78 -15.73 -3.21
C GLN A 133 -8.64 -14.86 -2.66
N ALA A 134 -8.68 -14.60 -1.35
CA ALA A 134 -7.56 -14.00 -0.63
C ALA A 134 -6.70 -15.12 -0.03
N ILE A 135 -5.44 -15.18 -0.45
CA ILE A 135 -4.44 -16.15 -0.01
C ILE A 135 -3.47 -15.41 0.91
N SER A 136 -3.40 -15.85 2.17
CA SER A 136 -2.49 -15.25 3.16
C SER A 136 -1.03 -15.41 2.74
N ILE A 137 -0.23 -14.38 2.95
CA ILE A 137 1.22 -14.45 2.80
C ILE A 137 1.82 -14.63 4.19
N GLU A 138 2.60 -15.69 4.38
CA GLU A 138 3.30 -15.92 5.64
C GLU A 138 4.53 -15.02 5.72
N LEU A 139 4.64 -14.26 6.82
CA LEU A 139 5.80 -13.45 7.12
C LEU A 139 6.87 -14.31 7.78
N ASP A 140 7.70 -14.94 6.95
CA ASP A 140 8.88 -15.68 7.41
C ASP A 140 10.17 -14.86 7.30
N ALA A 141 11.23 -15.35 7.93
CA ALA A 141 12.55 -14.68 7.91
C ALA A 141 13.11 -14.55 6.47
N ALA A 142 12.77 -15.48 5.57
CA ALA A 142 13.23 -15.44 4.19
C ALA A 142 12.53 -14.33 3.38
N LEU A 143 11.24 -14.08 3.64
CA LEU A 143 10.50 -12.97 3.07
C LEU A 143 11.01 -11.65 3.63
N LEU A 144 11.20 -11.53 4.94
CA LEU A 144 11.76 -10.31 5.55
C LEU A 144 13.15 -9.98 5.00
N SER A 145 14.04 -10.98 4.86
CA SER A 145 15.34 -10.79 4.23
C SER A 145 15.24 -10.29 2.79
N ARG A 146 14.29 -10.82 2.00
CA ARG A 146 14.07 -10.35 0.62
C ARG A 146 13.54 -8.91 0.59
N LEU A 147 12.64 -8.55 1.51
CA LEU A 147 12.13 -7.19 1.62
C LEU A 147 13.23 -6.21 2.00
N ASN A 148 14.09 -6.58 2.95
CA ASN A 148 15.30 -5.86 3.33
C ASN A 148 16.22 -5.60 2.13
N ASP A 149 16.60 -6.66 1.41
CA ASP A 149 17.50 -6.54 0.26
C ASP A 149 16.88 -5.66 -0.85
N THR A 150 15.58 -5.84 -1.09
CA THR A 150 14.84 -5.05 -2.07
C THR A 150 14.80 -3.57 -1.66
N PHE A 151 14.60 -3.28 -0.38
CA PHE A 151 14.58 -1.91 0.13
C PHE A 151 15.92 -1.21 -0.05
N GLU A 152 17.01 -1.87 0.34
CA GLU A 152 18.37 -1.34 0.19
C GLU A 152 18.71 -1.08 -1.28
N GLU A 153 18.37 -2.01 -2.18
CA GLU A 153 18.57 -1.84 -3.62
C GLU A 153 17.81 -0.62 -4.16
N HIS A 154 16.54 -0.47 -3.80
CA HIS A 154 15.72 0.66 -4.27
C HIS A 154 16.22 1.99 -3.72
N GLN A 155 16.60 2.04 -2.44
CA GLN A 155 17.20 3.25 -1.85
C GLN A 155 18.50 3.63 -2.51
N TYR A 156 19.38 2.66 -2.75
CA TYR A 156 20.65 2.87 -3.44
C TYR A 156 20.42 3.42 -4.84
N MET A 157 19.55 2.80 -5.64
CA MET A 157 19.22 3.27 -6.98
C MET A 157 18.66 4.70 -6.98
N LEU A 158 17.80 5.03 -6.02
CA LEU A 158 17.29 6.40 -5.87
C LEU A 158 18.38 7.40 -5.49
N SER A 159 19.35 6.99 -4.68
CA SER A 159 20.48 7.84 -4.29
C SER A 159 21.41 8.19 -5.46
N LEU A 160 21.55 7.28 -6.43
CA LEU A 160 22.36 7.51 -7.64
C LEU A 160 21.74 8.57 -8.55
N VAL A 161 20.41 8.60 -8.64
CA VAL A 161 19.68 9.57 -9.49
C VAL A 161 19.38 10.88 -8.77
N ASN A 162 19.41 10.89 -7.43
CA ASN A 162 19.20 12.07 -6.59
C ASN A 162 20.38 12.29 -5.62
N PRO A 163 21.52 12.81 -6.10
CA PRO A 163 22.67 13.09 -5.24
C PRO A 163 22.29 14.03 -4.08
N GLY A 164 22.57 13.60 -2.85
CA GLY A 164 22.22 14.34 -1.62
C GLY A 164 20.87 13.94 -0.99
N MET A 165 20.16 12.97 -1.56
CA MET A 165 19.00 12.35 -0.91
C MET A 165 19.41 11.75 0.44
N THR A 166 18.63 12.02 1.49
CA THR A 166 18.76 11.34 2.77
C THR A 166 18.19 9.92 2.66
N LEU A 167 19.02 8.92 2.96
CA LEU A 167 18.60 7.53 3.05
C LEU A 167 17.62 7.35 4.23
N LYS A 168 16.54 6.61 4.03
CA LYS A 168 15.59 6.31 5.11
C LYS A 168 16.10 5.10 5.92
N PRO A 169 15.81 5.03 7.23
CA PRO A 169 16.04 3.82 8.01
C PRO A 169 15.33 2.61 7.40
N ASN A 170 15.96 1.44 7.46
CA ASN A 170 15.40 0.22 6.93
C ASN A 170 14.32 -0.33 7.87
N PRO A 171 13.05 -0.45 7.41
CA PRO A 171 11.95 -0.90 8.26
C PRO A 171 11.88 -2.43 8.41
N TYR A 172 12.78 -3.18 7.78
CA TYR A 172 12.81 -4.64 7.78
C TYR A 172 13.97 -5.24 8.59
N GLU A 173 14.83 -4.38 9.17
CA GLU A 173 15.87 -4.75 10.14
C GLU A 173 15.30 -4.85 11.57
#